data_AF-A0A2H6F0X0-F1
#
_entry.id   AF-A0A2H6F0X0-F1
#
_cell.length_a   1.000
_cell.length_b   1.000
_cell.length_c   1.000
_cell.angle_alpha   90.00
_cell.angle_beta   90.00
_cell.angle_gamma   90.00
#
_symmetry.space_group_name_H-M   'P 1'
#
loop_
_entity.id
_entity.type
_entity.pdbx_description
1 polymer ?
#
loop_
_entity_poly.entity_id
_entity_poly.type
_entity_poly.pdbx_seq_one_letter_code
_entity_poly.pdbx_strand_id
1 'polypeptide(L)'
;MFCALLTAHRHFYRKASLIGQKFTPGWTAAISTVLICTAWLGIFSYKHIEYSNNLWWQFTFTGDAPRFLRAAVGTACVVLFFAIAKLFRPAAPESSLPGLPDLEKVSAIAAMSRNTLANLALLGDKPLLFSESGSAFIMYGVEGRSWIAMGDPVGRQEETAELAWRFREMSDRHNGWTVFYEVGTENLQVYLDLGLTFVKLGEDGRVLLETFSLAGHERKDMRHVLHKLDREGCSFEIITQERIPAILPELKRISDAWLAEKNTREKGFSLGFFSEDYLTRFPAAVVKREDKIIAFANIWAGAGKEELSIDLMRYLPDAPHGLMDYLFIRLILWGKQEGYKWFNLGMAPLSGLEDRALAPLWSRLGAFVFRHGEHFYNCQGLRQYKEKFDPEWKPKYLAYPGGFSLPRILANIASLISRGLAGIITK
;
A
#
# COMPACT_ATOMS: atom_id res chain seq x y z
N MET A 1 11.06 25.39 -31.08
CA MET A 1 11.08 24.78 -29.72
C MET A 1 10.99 25.85 -28.62
N PHE A 2 11.87 26.86 -28.60
CA PHE A 2 11.90 27.88 -27.54
C PHE A 2 10.60 28.71 -27.41
N CYS A 3 10.02 29.15 -28.54
CA CYS A 3 8.74 29.87 -28.54
C CYS A 3 7.57 29.04 -28.00
N ALA A 4 7.59 27.72 -28.18
CA ALA A 4 6.56 26.81 -27.67
C ALA A 4 6.70 26.55 -26.16
N LEU A 5 7.92 26.65 -25.61
CA LEU A 5 8.17 26.53 -24.17
C LEU A 5 7.80 27.81 -23.42
N LEU A 6 8.00 28.99 -24.02
CA LEU A 6 7.63 30.29 -23.45
C LEU A 6 6.11 30.44 -23.26
N THR A 7 5.32 30.03 -24.25
CA THR A 7 3.84 30.05 -24.14
C THR A 7 3.32 29.04 -23.12
N ALA A 8 4.06 27.95 -22.89
CA ALA A 8 3.70 26.90 -21.94
C ALA A 8 4.23 27.13 -20.51
N HIS A 9 4.94 28.22 -20.22
CA HIS A 9 5.56 28.44 -18.90
C HIS A 9 4.58 28.36 -17.72
N ARG A 10 3.32 28.78 -17.91
CA ARG A 10 2.26 28.69 -16.89
C ARG A 10 1.90 27.23 -16.53
N HIS A 11 2.17 26.27 -17.41
CA HIS A 11 1.99 24.84 -17.15
C HIS A 11 3.18 24.20 -16.42
N PHE A 12 4.34 24.89 -16.34
CA PHE A 12 5.53 24.45 -15.61
C PHE A 12 5.61 25.12 -14.23
N TYR A 13 4.53 25.03 -13.44
CA TYR A 13 4.47 25.55 -12.07
C TYR A 13 5.28 24.72 -11.07
N ARG A 14 5.61 23.47 -11.44
CA ARG A 14 6.35 22.54 -10.60
C ARG A 14 7.80 23.02 -10.46
N LYS A 15 8.17 23.44 -9.25
CA LYS A 15 9.57 23.70 -8.85
C LYS A 15 10.31 22.37 -8.68
N ALA A 16 10.43 21.60 -9.75
CA ALA A 16 11.25 20.40 -9.76
C ALA A 16 12.70 20.80 -10.03
N SER A 17 13.61 20.39 -9.16
CA SER A 17 15.03 20.48 -9.50
C SER A 17 15.29 19.58 -10.72
N LEU A 18 15.75 20.16 -11.84
CA LEU A 18 16.26 19.41 -13.00
C LEU A 18 17.45 18.51 -12.58
N ILE A 19 18.19 18.96 -11.56
CA ILE A 19 19.27 18.22 -10.89
C ILE A 19 18.70 17.23 -9.85
N GLY A 20 17.40 17.24 -9.57
CA GLY A 20 16.71 16.39 -8.59
C GLY A 20 16.00 15.15 -9.14
N GLN A 21 16.17 14.79 -10.41
CA GLN A 21 15.59 13.52 -10.92
C GLN A 21 16.58 12.36 -10.83
N LYS A 22 16.16 11.17 -10.36
CA LYS A 22 17.01 9.97 -10.47
C LYS A 22 17.14 9.63 -11.95
N PHE A 23 18.37 9.53 -12.47
CA PHE A 23 18.59 9.05 -13.83
C PHE A 23 18.13 7.60 -13.89
N THR A 24 17.13 7.32 -14.72
CA THR A 24 16.77 5.93 -15.00
C THR A 24 17.90 5.28 -15.81
N PRO A 25 18.07 3.96 -15.73
CA PRO A 25 19.06 3.24 -16.55
C PRO A 25 18.93 3.55 -18.06
N GLY A 26 17.71 3.84 -18.52
CA GLY A 26 17.46 4.26 -19.91
C GLY A 26 18.04 5.63 -20.24
N TRP A 27 17.93 6.62 -19.34
CA TRP A 27 18.54 7.93 -19.56
C TRP A 27 20.06 7.89 -19.46
N THR A 28 20.63 7.09 -18.54
CA THR A 28 22.09 6.90 -18.49
C THR A 28 22.61 6.23 -19.75
N ALA A 29 21.88 5.23 -20.26
CA ALA A 29 22.23 4.57 -21.52
C ALA A 29 22.12 5.54 -22.70
N ALA A 30 21.03 6.31 -22.81
CA ALA A 30 20.86 7.29 -23.88
C ALA A 30 21.96 8.36 -23.89
N ILE A 31 22.30 8.94 -22.73
CA ILE A 31 23.40 9.91 -22.62
C ILE A 31 24.72 9.25 -22.99
N SER A 32 25.00 8.04 -22.49
CA SER A 32 26.24 7.32 -22.79
C SER A 32 26.36 7.01 -24.28
N THR A 33 25.27 6.56 -24.92
CA THR A 33 25.21 6.30 -26.35
C THR A 33 25.48 7.57 -27.15
N VAL A 34 24.84 8.70 -26.82
CA VAL A 34 25.09 9.97 -27.50
C VAL A 34 26.56 10.38 -27.35
N LEU A 35 27.14 10.30 -26.14
CA LEU A 35 28.54 10.62 -25.91
C LEU A 35 29.49 9.71 -26.69
N ILE A 36 29.25 8.40 -26.70
CA ILE A 36 30.04 7.41 -27.45
C ILE A 36 29.93 7.66 -28.95
N CYS A 37 28.73 7.87 -29.47
CA CYS A 37 28.51 8.16 -30.89
C CYS A 37 29.17 9.47 -31.31
N THR A 38 29.08 10.54 -30.49
CA THR A 38 29.74 11.81 -30.78
C THR A 38 31.27 11.66 -30.75
N ALA A 39 31.82 10.95 -29.76
CA ALA A 39 33.25 10.66 -29.70
C ALA A 39 33.72 9.85 -30.91
N TRP A 40 32.98 8.80 -31.27
CA TRP A 40 33.28 7.95 -32.41
C TRP A 40 33.19 8.71 -33.74
N LEU A 41 32.13 9.51 -33.95
CA LEU A 41 31.96 10.34 -35.15
C LEU A 41 33.09 11.34 -35.29
N GLY A 42 33.55 11.96 -34.20
CA GLY A 42 34.69 12.85 -34.26
C GLY A 42 36.00 12.13 -34.59
N ILE A 43 36.30 11.01 -33.94
CA ILE A 43 37.49 10.20 -34.24
C ILE A 43 37.47 9.74 -35.70
N PHE A 44 36.31 9.30 -36.19
CA PHE A 44 36.11 8.87 -37.58
C PHE A 44 36.28 10.04 -38.57
N SER A 45 35.65 11.19 -38.29
CA SER A 45 35.71 12.37 -39.14
C SER A 45 37.11 12.99 -39.22
N TYR A 46 37.94 12.81 -38.20
CA TYR A 46 39.29 13.37 -38.13
C TYR A 46 40.42 12.33 -38.26
N LYS A 47 40.10 11.08 -38.65
CA LYS A 47 41.06 9.97 -38.77
C LYS A 47 42.23 10.25 -39.74
N HIS A 48 42.05 11.18 -40.68
CA HIS A 48 43.01 11.48 -41.74
C HIS A 48 43.66 12.87 -41.63
N ILE A 49 43.52 13.57 -40.49
CA ILE A 49 44.12 14.90 -40.27
C ILE A 49 45.34 14.77 -39.35
N GLU A 50 46.49 15.34 -39.74
CA GLU A 50 47.66 15.43 -38.88
C GLU A 50 47.36 16.28 -37.63
N TYR A 51 47.51 15.68 -36.45
CA TYR A 51 47.31 16.37 -35.17
C TYR A 51 48.40 17.42 -34.97
N SER A 52 48.06 18.71 -35.08
CA SER A 52 48.99 19.80 -34.77
C SER A 52 49.12 19.99 -33.26
N ASN A 53 50.34 20.05 -32.73
CA ASN A 53 50.66 20.34 -31.32
C ASN A 53 50.49 21.83 -30.93
N ASN A 54 49.38 22.46 -31.31
CA ASN A 54 49.10 23.84 -30.94
C ASN A 54 48.59 23.94 -29.49
N LEU A 55 49.07 24.94 -28.74
CA LEU A 55 48.74 25.17 -27.33
C LEU A 55 47.21 25.39 -27.16
N TRP A 56 46.66 24.93 -26.03
CA TRP A 56 45.20 24.86 -25.81
C TRP A 56 44.47 26.21 -25.82
N TRP A 57 45.19 27.33 -25.69
CA TRP A 57 44.66 28.70 -25.70
C TRP A 57 44.81 29.46 -27.03
N GLN A 58 45.38 28.86 -28.10
CA GLN A 58 45.46 29.51 -29.41
C GLN A 58 44.22 29.21 -30.27
N PHE A 59 43.46 30.26 -30.60
CA PHE A 59 42.29 30.22 -31.47
C PHE A 59 42.70 30.34 -32.94
N THR A 60 42.85 29.20 -33.63
CA THR A 60 42.95 29.16 -35.09
C THR A 60 41.55 29.11 -35.70
N PHE A 61 41.27 30.01 -36.65
CA PHE A 61 39.97 30.10 -37.32
C PHE A 61 39.68 28.95 -38.29
N THR A 62 40.67 28.10 -38.58
CA THR A 62 40.63 27.07 -39.64
C THR A 62 41.00 25.65 -39.17
N GLY A 63 41.15 25.40 -37.87
CA GLY A 63 41.53 24.09 -37.33
C GLY A 63 40.34 23.32 -36.71
N ASP A 64 39.69 22.45 -37.50
CA ASP A 64 38.48 21.75 -37.05
C ASP A 64 38.75 20.61 -36.05
N ALA A 65 39.87 19.89 -36.17
CA ALA A 65 40.23 18.82 -35.22
C ALA A 65 40.55 19.32 -33.79
N PRO A 66 41.34 20.40 -33.58
CA PRO A 66 41.53 20.99 -32.25
C PRO A 66 40.24 21.53 -31.62
N ARG A 67 39.29 22.03 -32.43
CA ARG A 67 37.97 22.50 -31.96
C ARG A 67 37.14 21.34 -31.43
N PHE A 68 37.09 20.23 -32.16
CA PHE A 68 36.39 19.02 -31.71
C PHE A 68 36.95 18.50 -30.39
N LEU A 69 38.28 18.41 -30.25
CA LEU A 69 38.91 17.94 -29.01
C LEU A 69 38.56 18.83 -27.81
N ARG A 70 38.59 20.15 -27.99
CA ARG A 70 38.20 21.12 -26.95
C ARG A 70 36.71 21.02 -26.59
N ALA A 71 35.84 20.87 -27.59
CA ALA A 71 34.41 20.68 -27.38
C ALA A 71 34.12 19.36 -26.64
N ALA A 72 34.86 18.29 -26.93
CA ALA A 72 34.76 17.01 -26.24
C ALA A 72 35.18 17.12 -24.77
N VAL A 73 36.31 17.80 -24.48
CA VAL A 73 36.75 18.07 -23.11
C VAL A 73 35.75 18.96 -22.36
N GLY A 74 35.25 20.03 -22.99
CA GLY A 74 34.21 20.88 -22.41
C GLY A 74 32.93 20.11 -22.08
N THR A 75 32.50 19.22 -22.98
CA THR A 75 31.35 18.33 -22.76
C THR A 75 31.61 17.38 -21.60
N ALA A 76 32.80 16.76 -21.52
CA ALA A 76 33.17 15.89 -20.42
C ALA A 76 33.17 16.64 -19.07
N CYS A 77 33.70 17.87 -19.01
CA CYS A 77 33.67 18.70 -17.82
C CYS A 77 32.24 19.05 -17.38
N VAL A 78 31.34 19.37 -18.32
CA VAL A 78 29.92 19.64 -18.01
C VAL A 78 29.22 18.38 -17.49
N VAL A 79 29.45 17.23 -18.12
CA VAL A 79 28.91 15.94 -17.67
C VAL A 79 29.42 15.59 -16.26
N LEU A 80 30.72 15.78 -16.01
CA LEU A 80 31.34 15.52 -14.71
C LEU A 80 30.80 16.47 -13.64
N PHE A 81 30.71 17.78 -13.92
CA PHE A 81 30.11 18.75 -13.01
C PHE A 81 28.67 18.38 -12.67
N PHE A 82 27.89 17.99 -13.66
CA PHE A 82 26.50 17.57 -13.45
C PHE A 82 26.40 16.27 -12.64
N ALA A 83 27.30 15.31 -12.86
CA ALA A 83 27.40 14.07 -12.08
C ALA A 83 27.79 14.35 -10.62
N ILE A 84 28.73 15.26 -10.39
CA ILE A 84 29.17 15.67 -9.04
C ILE A 84 28.05 16.44 -8.32
N ALA A 85 27.40 17.41 -8.98
CA ALA A 85 26.26 18.14 -8.43
C ALA A 85 25.09 17.22 -8.06
N LYS A 86 24.94 16.09 -8.77
CA LYS A 86 23.99 15.02 -8.42
C LYS A 86 24.41 14.22 -7.19
N LEU A 87 25.70 13.96 -7.02
CA LEU A 87 26.23 13.22 -5.87
C LEU A 87 26.06 14.03 -4.58
N PHE A 88 26.23 15.34 -4.64
CA PHE A 88 26.00 16.27 -3.53
C PHE A 88 24.52 16.64 -3.32
N ARG A 89 23.59 15.93 -3.96
CA ARG A 89 22.16 16.23 -3.81
C ARG A 89 21.69 15.86 -2.40
N PRO A 90 20.87 16.71 -1.74
CA PRO A 90 20.15 16.32 -0.53
C PRO A 90 19.34 15.05 -0.78
N ALA A 91 19.53 14.04 0.08
CA ALA A 91 18.66 12.88 0.10
C ALA A 91 17.20 13.34 0.24
N ALA A 92 16.26 12.64 -0.40
CA ALA A 92 14.85 12.90 -0.12
C ALA A 92 14.66 12.72 1.40
N PRO A 93 13.93 13.63 2.09
CA PRO A 93 13.63 13.45 3.50
C PRO A 93 13.06 12.06 3.69
N GLU A 94 13.80 11.26 4.46
CA GLU A 94 13.39 9.91 4.81
C GLU A 94 12.17 10.06 5.69
N SER A 95 11.02 9.55 5.24
CA SER A 95 9.82 9.57 6.05
C SER A 95 10.05 8.60 7.22
N SER A 96 10.33 9.14 8.40
CA SER A 96 10.56 8.34 9.59
C SER A 96 9.29 7.59 9.96
N LEU A 97 9.46 6.36 10.44
CA LEU A 97 8.38 5.62 11.07
C LEU A 97 7.90 6.37 12.33
N PRO A 98 6.61 6.27 12.67
CA PRO A 98 6.05 6.99 13.80
C PRO A 98 6.68 6.55 15.12
N GLY A 99 6.97 7.52 15.99
CA GLY A 99 7.36 7.23 17.37
C GLY A 99 6.15 6.89 18.25
N LEU A 100 6.40 6.50 19.50
CA LEU A 100 5.34 6.27 20.49
C LEU A 100 4.38 7.48 20.64
N PRO A 101 4.84 8.75 20.70
CA PRO A 101 3.93 9.89 20.80
C PRO A 101 3.00 10.03 19.59
N ASP A 102 3.48 9.69 18.39
CA ASP A 102 2.67 9.74 17.16
C ASP A 102 1.61 8.64 17.18
N LEU A 103 1.96 7.43 17.65
CA LEU A 103 1.02 6.31 17.77
C LEU A 103 -0.07 6.56 18.81
N GLU A 104 0.23 7.22 19.93
CA GLU A 104 -0.80 7.61 20.91
C GLU A 104 -1.77 8.66 20.32
N LYS A 105 -1.25 9.62 19.56
CA LYS A 105 -2.08 10.59 18.83
C LYS A 105 -2.96 9.91 17.78
N VAL A 106 -2.41 8.97 17.01
CA VAL A 106 -3.17 8.15 16.06
C VAL A 106 -4.23 7.32 16.77
N SER A 107 -3.93 6.75 17.94
CA SER A 107 -4.88 5.95 18.71
C SER A 107 -6.11 6.77 19.08
N ALA A 108 -5.90 8.02 19.55
CA ALA A 108 -7.00 8.93 19.85
C ALA A 108 -7.85 9.28 18.62
N ILE A 109 -7.23 9.52 17.46
CA ILE A 109 -7.96 9.83 16.22
C ILE A 109 -8.70 8.59 15.70
N ALA A 110 -8.05 7.42 15.69
CA ALA A 110 -8.62 6.16 15.24
C ALA A 110 -9.81 5.71 16.11
N ALA A 111 -9.75 5.94 17.42
CA ALA A 111 -10.86 5.65 18.34
C ALA A 111 -12.13 6.46 18.05
N MET A 112 -12.00 7.61 17.38
CA MET A 112 -13.12 8.45 16.92
C MET A 112 -13.60 8.09 15.51
N SER A 113 -12.85 7.28 14.77
CA SER A 113 -13.21 6.84 13.41
C SER A 113 -14.29 5.77 13.45
N ARG A 114 -15.35 5.95 12.67
CA ARG A 114 -16.38 4.91 12.46
C ARG A 114 -15.87 3.72 11.64
N ASN A 115 -14.87 3.93 10.79
CA ASN A 115 -14.26 2.90 9.95
C ASN A 115 -13.11 2.21 10.71
N THR A 116 -13.15 0.88 10.73
CA THR A 116 -12.18 0.04 11.43
C THR A 116 -10.77 0.07 10.84
N LEU A 117 -10.62 0.39 9.54
CA LEU A 117 -9.33 0.41 8.84
C LEU A 117 -8.31 1.40 9.46
N ALA A 118 -8.79 2.46 10.11
CA ALA A 118 -7.93 3.43 10.80
C ALA A 118 -7.00 2.78 11.85
N ASN A 119 -7.44 1.66 12.45
CA ASN A 119 -6.67 0.91 13.43
C ASN A 119 -5.38 0.30 12.85
N LEU A 120 -5.29 0.13 11.54
CA LEU A 120 -4.10 -0.39 10.86
C LEU A 120 -2.90 0.57 10.95
N ALA A 121 -3.14 1.86 11.23
CA ALA A 121 -2.08 2.84 11.45
C ALA A 121 -1.28 2.56 12.73
N LEU A 122 -1.90 1.89 13.72
CA LEU A 122 -1.27 1.54 14.99
C LEU A 122 -0.20 0.44 14.86
N LEU A 123 -0.07 -0.18 13.68
CA LEU A 123 0.97 -1.16 13.37
C LEU A 123 2.38 -0.54 13.35
N GLY A 124 2.48 0.78 13.12
CA GLY A 124 3.75 1.51 13.16
C GLY A 124 4.70 1.24 11.98
N ASP A 125 4.25 0.50 10.97
CA ASP A 125 5.02 0.16 9.75
C ASP A 125 4.83 1.18 8.61
N LYS A 126 4.01 2.21 8.83
CA LYS A 126 3.67 3.25 7.86
C LYS A 126 4.03 4.63 8.41
N PRO A 127 4.81 5.44 7.67
CA PRO A 127 4.90 6.86 7.92
C PRO A 127 3.53 7.53 7.98
N LEU A 128 3.45 8.59 8.78
CA LEU A 128 2.22 9.35 9.02
C LEU A 128 2.39 10.79 8.56
N LEU A 129 1.37 11.33 7.92
CA LEU A 129 1.24 12.76 7.62
C LEU A 129 0.06 13.32 8.40
N PHE A 130 0.31 14.23 9.34
CA PHE A 130 -0.73 14.87 10.14
C PHE A 130 -1.22 16.19 9.53
N SER A 131 -2.48 16.53 9.79
CA SER A 131 -3.00 17.89 9.60
C SER A 131 -2.29 18.88 10.52
N GLU A 132 -2.40 20.18 10.23
CA GLU A 132 -1.72 21.22 11.02
C GLU A 132 -2.20 21.24 12.48
N SER A 133 -3.50 21.04 12.71
CA SER A 133 -4.07 20.92 14.06
C SER A 133 -3.69 19.59 14.73
N GLY A 134 -3.29 18.59 13.94
CA GLY A 134 -3.05 17.25 14.42
C GLY A 134 -4.30 16.42 14.66
N SER A 135 -5.46 16.83 14.14
CA SER A 135 -6.74 16.11 14.34
C SER A 135 -7.09 15.14 13.21
N ALA A 136 -6.28 15.10 12.15
CA ALA A 136 -6.38 14.13 11.06
C ALA A 136 -4.99 13.63 10.64
N PHE A 137 -4.95 12.44 10.04
CA PHE A 137 -3.74 11.84 9.52
C PHE A 137 -3.97 11.04 8.23
N ILE A 138 -2.91 10.87 7.45
CA ILE A 138 -2.79 9.89 6.37
C ILE A 138 -1.66 8.93 6.75
N MET A 139 -1.94 7.64 6.74
CA MET A 139 -0.91 6.60 6.77
C MET A 139 -0.51 6.25 5.34
N TYR A 140 0.78 6.23 5.04
CA TYR A 140 1.26 6.02 3.68
C TYR A 140 2.54 5.21 3.64
N GLY A 141 2.93 4.78 2.44
CA GLY A 141 4.21 4.15 2.14
C GLY A 141 4.78 4.70 0.84
N VAL A 142 6.10 4.67 0.69
CA VAL A 142 6.78 5.13 -0.53
C VAL A 142 7.60 3.99 -1.10
N GLU A 143 7.26 3.56 -2.31
CA GLU A 143 8.01 2.54 -3.04
C GLU A 143 8.29 3.01 -4.47
N GLY A 144 9.58 3.10 -4.82
CA GLY A 144 10.03 3.66 -6.09
C GLY A 144 9.58 5.11 -6.30
N ARG A 145 8.60 5.33 -7.19
CA ARG A 145 7.96 6.64 -7.43
C ARG A 145 6.56 6.72 -6.83
N SER A 146 6.01 5.62 -6.33
CA SER A 146 4.64 5.60 -5.82
C SER A 146 4.61 6.05 -4.37
N TRP A 147 3.85 7.10 -4.10
CA TRP A 147 3.49 7.54 -2.76
C TRP A 147 2.06 7.06 -2.51
N ILE A 148 1.91 6.03 -1.71
CA ILE A 148 0.69 5.25 -1.60
C ILE A 148 0.10 5.48 -0.21
N ALA A 149 -0.97 6.27 -0.13
CA ALA A 149 -1.82 6.35 1.05
C ALA A 149 -2.62 5.05 1.20
N MET A 150 -2.66 4.51 2.41
CA MET A 150 -3.48 3.35 2.76
C MET A 150 -4.85 3.84 3.25
N GLY A 151 -5.88 3.62 2.45
CA GLY A 151 -7.24 4.09 2.70
C GLY A 151 -7.42 5.60 2.49
N ASP A 152 -8.57 6.07 2.96
CA ASP A 152 -8.93 7.49 3.00
C ASP A 152 -8.21 8.23 4.16
N PRO A 153 -8.00 9.56 4.08
CA PRO A 153 -7.53 10.32 5.23
C PRO A 153 -8.47 10.16 6.43
N VAL A 154 -7.90 10.03 7.64
CA VAL A 154 -8.63 9.69 8.86
C VAL A 154 -8.61 10.87 9.82
N GLY A 155 -9.78 11.28 10.35
CA GLY A 155 -9.88 12.31 11.39
C GLY A 155 -11.07 13.25 11.16
N ARG A 156 -10.92 14.51 11.56
CA ARG A 156 -11.95 15.55 11.34
C ARG A 156 -12.22 15.75 9.85
N GLN A 157 -13.49 15.65 9.47
CA GLN A 157 -13.94 15.70 8.07
C GLN A 157 -13.59 17.03 7.39
N GLU A 158 -13.52 18.12 8.14
CA GLU A 158 -13.16 19.44 7.62
C GLU A 158 -11.69 19.54 7.19
N GLU A 159 -10.82 18.66 7.72
CA GLU A 159 -9.37 18.69 7.46
C GLU A 159 -8.90 17.61 6.50
N THR A 160 -9.70 16.56 6.24
CA THR A 160 -9.29 15.42 5.42
C THR A 160 -9.02 15.80 3.96
N ALA A 161 -9.82 16.69 3.39
CA ALA A 161 -9.65 17.15 2.01
C ALA A 161 -8.35 17.94 1.81
N GLU A 162 -8.08 18.89 2.71
CA GLU A 162 -6.83 19.67 2.71
C GLU A 162 -5.62 18.76 2.95
N LEU A 163 -5.75 17.77 3.83
CA LEU A 163 -4.69 16.80 4.09
C LEU A 163 -4.36 15.96 2.84
N ALA A 164 -5.38 15.60 2.04
CA ALA A 164 -5.19 14.92 0.76
C ALA A 164 -4.45 15.80 -0.26
N TRP A 165 -4.75 17.11 -0.32
CA TRP A 165 -3.99 18.09 -1.10
C TRP A 165 -2.54 18.20 -0.64
N ARG A 166 -2.29 18.31 0.66
CA ARG A 166 -0.92 18.33 1.21
C ARG A 166 -0.15 17.06 0.88
N PHE A 167 -0.80 15.90 0.92
CA PHE A 167 -0.19 14.63 0.49
C PHE A 167 0.16 14.63 -1.00
N ARG A 168 -0.73 15.15 -1.85
CA ARG A 168 -0.49 15.33 -3.29
C ARG A 168 0.70 16.25 -3.54
N GLU A 169 0.77 17.40 -2.88
CA GLU A 169 1.89 18.33 -2.98
C GLU A 169 3.20 17.70 -2.52
N MET A 170 3.19 16.99 -1.39
CA MET A 170 4.37 16.31 -0.86
C MET A 170 4.89 15.29 -1.88
N SER A 171 3.99 14.48 -2.46
CA SER A 171 4.33 13.54 -3.53
C SER A 171 4.86 14.26 -4.79
N ASP A 172 4.22 15.36 -5.19
CA ASP A 172 4.57 16.17 -6.36
C ASP A 172 5.98 16.79 -6.27
N ARG A 173 6.31 17.37 -5.11
CA ARG A 173 7.65 17.92 -4.80
C ARG A 173 8.76 16.88 -4.94
N HIS A 174 8.44 15.60 -4.74
CA HIS A 174 9.37 14.48 -4.89
C HIS A 174 9.30 13.79 -6.25
N ASN A 175 8.58 14.36 -7.23
CA ASN A 175 8.33 13.76 -8.54
C ASN A 175 7.69 12.36 -8.45
N GLY A 176 6.90 12.15 -7.40
CA GLY A 176 6.15 10.95 -7.11
C GLY A 176 4.81 10.89 -7.84
N TRP A 177 4.29 9.67 -7.91
CA TRP A 177 2.91 9.38 -8.27
C TRP A 177 2.10 9.31 -6.98
N THR A 178 1.11 10.19 -6.85
CA THR A 178 0.18 10.19 -5.72
C THR A 178 -0.85 9.11 -5.93
N VAL A 179 -0.96 8.22 -4.97
CA VAL A 179 -1.81 7.04 -5.03
C VAL A 179 -2.57 6.92 -3.72
N PHE A 180 -3.87 6.66 -3.78
CA PHE A 180 -4.67 6.24 -2.63
C PHE A 180 -5.21 4.84 -2.89
N TYR A 181 -4.86 3.90 -2.02
CA TYR A 181 -5.15 2.48 -2.16
C TYR A 181 -6.31 2.07 -1.22
N GLU A 182 -7.27 1.31 -1.73
CA GLU A 182 -8.47 0.84 -1.00
C GLU A 182 -9.39 1.96 -0.47
N VAL A 183 -9.55 3.04 -1.26
CA VAL A 183 -10.47 4.13 -0.93
C VAL A 183 -11.93 3.78 -1.20
N GLY A 184 -12.82 4.33 -0.38
CA GLY A 184 -14.27 4.21 -0.56
C GLY A 184 -14.84 5.17 -1.60
N THR A 185 -16.16 5.11 -1.79
CA THR A 185 -16.88 6.00 -2.71
C THR A 185 -17.10 7.42 -2.15
N GLU A 186 -16.94 7.60 -0.84
CA GLU A 186 -17.33 8.83 -0.14
C GLU A 186 -16.41 10.03 -0.48
N ASN A 187 -15.13 9.77 -0.81
CA ASN A 187 -14.15 10.81 -1.13
C ASN A 187 -13.78 10.89 -2.61
N LEU A 188 -14.56 10.27 -3.52
CA LEU A 188 -14.23 10.26 -4.95
C LEU A 188 -14.10 11.66 -5.54
N GLN A 189 -14.93 12.61 -5.10
CA GLN A 189 -14.85 14.01 -5.57
C GLN A 189 -13.51 14.64 -5.22
N VAL A 190 -13.03 14.46 -3.98
CA VAL A 190 -11.72 14.96 -3.54
C VAL A 190 -10.59 14.42 -4.44
N TYR A 191 -10.62 13.13 -4.75
CA TYR A 191 -9.58 12.54 -5.61
C TYR A 191 -9.65 13.01 -7.06
N LEU A 192 -10.85 13.30 -7.58
CA LEU A 192 -11.01 13.93 -8.90
C LEU A 192 -10.42 15.34 -8.93
N ASP A 193 -10.64 16.12 -7.88
CA ASP A 193 -10.08 17.48 -7.74
C ASP A 193 -8.55 17.46 -7.67
N LEU A 194 -7.96 16.40 -7.10
CA LEU A 194 -6.52 16.14 -7.11
C LEU A 194 -5.96 15.71 -8.48
N GLY A 195 -6.83 15.57 -9.50
CA GLY A 195 -6.49 15.14 -10.85
C GLY A 195 -6.19 13.64 -10.94
N LEU A 196 -6.75 12.83 -10.05
CA LEU A 196 -6.60 11.38 -10.06
C LEU A 196 -7.73 10.70 -10.83
N THR A 197 -7.44 9.51 -11.34
CA THR A 197 -8.41 8.60 -11.94
C THR A 197 -8.51 7.33 -11.11
N PHE A 198 -9.54 6.51 -11.38
CA PHE A 198 -9.86 5.35 -10.56
C PHE A 198 -9.74 4.05 -11.34
N VAL A 199 -9.32 3.00 -10.65
CA VAL A 199 -9.59 1.63 -11.04
C VAL A 199 -10.21 0.90 -9.85
N LYS A 200 -11.31 0.18 -10.08
CA LYS A 200 -11.93 -0.66 -9.05
C LYS A 200 -10.97 -1.80 -8.71
N LEU A 201 -10.66 -1.95 -7.43
CA LEU A 201 -9.78 -3.00 -6.93
C LEU A 201 -10.55 -4.22 -6.46
N GLY A 202 -11.76 -4.03 -5.93
CA GLY A 202 -12.58 -5.08 -5.35
C GLY A 202 -13.73 -4.50 -4.53
N GLU A 203 -14.27 -5.28 -3.61
CA GLU A 203 -15.33 -4.85 -2.70
C GLU A 203 -15.10 -5.35 -1.27
N ASP A 204 -15.44 -4.53 -0.29
CA ASP A 204 -15.56 -4.93 1.12
C ASP A 204 -16.94 -5.54 1.35
N GLY A 205 -16.98 -6.70 2.00
CA GLY A 205 -18.24 -7.34 2.40
C GLY A 205 -18.62 -6.95 3.83
N ARG A 206 -19.76 -6.25 4.01
CA ARG A 206 -20.24 -5.81 5.33
C ARG A 206 -21.55 -6.51 5.68
N VAL A 207 -21.56 -7.26 6.77
CA VAL A 207 -22.76 -7.96 7.26
C VAL A 207 -23.53 -7.01 8.17
N LEU A 208 -24.82 -6.78 7.87
CA LEU A 208 -25.70 -6.01 8.74
C LEU A 208 -26.10 -6.87 9.95
N LEU A 209 -25.63 -6.49 11.14
CA LEU A 209 -25.76 -7.32 12.35
C LEU A 209 -27.18 -7.30 12.93
N GLU A 210 -27.90 -6.19 12.76
CA GLU A 210 -29.28 -6.04 13.21
C GLU A 210 -30.17 -7.15 12.62
N THR A 211 -30.07 -7.38 11.32
CA THR A 211 -30.87 -8.37 10.58
C THR A 211 -30.24 -9.76 10.54
N PHE A 212 -28.95 -9.90 10.88
CA PHE A 212 -28.26 -11.20 10.86
C PHE A 212 -28.92 -12.20 11.82
N SER A 213 -29.31 -13.36 11.30
CA SER A 213 -29.92 -14.43 12.09
C SER A 213 -29.40 -15.78 11.64
N LEU A 214 -29.25 -16.70 12.59
CA LEU A 214 -28.99 -18.10 12.31
C LEU A 214 -30.26 -18.92 12.09
N ALA A 215 -31.45 -18.31 12.12
CA ALA A 215 -32.70 -19.02 11.83
C ALA A 215 -32.86 -19.31 10.32
N GLY A 216 -33.78 -20.22 9.98
CA GLY A 216 -34.13 -20.52 8.59
C GLY A 216 -33.31 -21.64 7.93
N HIS A 217 -33.76 -22.08 6.76
CA HIS A 217 -33.15 -23.20 6.04
C HIS A 217 -31.76 -22.83 5.47
N GLU A 218 -31.61 -21.62 4.94
CA GLU A 218 -30.37 -21.14 4.32
C GLU A 218 -29.17 -21.11 5.29
N ARG A 219 -29.43 -20.97 6.60
CA ARG A 219 -28.41 -20.92 7.65
C ARG A 219 -28.13 -22.29 8.31
N LYS A 220 -28.67 -23.38 7.77
CA LYS A 220 -28.52 -24.74 8.33
C LYS A 220 -27.06 -25.13 8.48
N ASP A 221 -26.23 -24.84 7.48
CA ASP A 221 -24.81 -25.23 7.47
C ASP A 221 -24.02 -24.48 8.55
N MET A 222 -24.31 -23.20 8.77
CA MET A 222 -23.72 -22.43 9.86
C MET A 222 -24.07 -23.01 11.23
N ARG A 223 -25.35 -23.34 11.47
CA ARG A 223 -25.77 -23.99 12.72
C ARG A 223 -25.10 -25.35 12.89
N HIS A 224 -24.98 -26.13 11.80
CA HIS A 224 -24.32 -27.42 11.83
C HIS A 224 -22.84 -27.30 12.22
N VAL A 225 -22.11 -26.34 11.65
CA VAL A 225 -20.73 -26.04 12.01
C VAL A 225 -20.63 -25.70 13.50
N LEU A 226 -21.46 -24.79 14.01
CA LEU A 226 -21.46 -24.43 15.43
C LEU A 226 -21.65 -25.66 16.33
N HIS A 227 -22.72 -26.44 16.11
CA HIS A 227 -23.00 -27.63 16.90
C HIS A 227 -21.94 -28.74 16.77
N LYS A 228 -21.29 -28.85 15.61
CA LYS A 228 -20.19 -29.79 15.42
C LYS A 228 -19.00 -29.39 16.27
N LEU A 229 -18.52 -28.15 16.14
CA LEU A 229 -17.33 -27.68 16.85
C LEU A 229 -17.56 -27.61 18.37
N ASP A 230 -18.76 -27.23 18.82
CA ASP A 230 -19.10 -27.27 20.26
C ASP A 230 -19.03 -28.71 20.81
N ARG A 231 -19.50 -29.72 20.06
CA ARG A 231 -19.39 -31.14 20.45
C ARG A 231 -17.97 -31.68 20.40
N GLU A 232 -17.12 -31.10 19.56
CA GLU A 232 -15.68 -31.41 19.50
C GLU A 232 -14.88 -30.68 20.61
N GLY A 233 -15.56 -30.02 21.55
CA GLY A 233 -14.93 -29.39 22.72
C GLY A 233 -14.36 -28.01 22.44
N CYS A 234 -14.71 -27.38 21.32
CA CYS A 234 -14.30 -26.01 21.03
C CYS A 234 -15.17 -25.01 21.79
N SER A 235 -14.54 -23.99 22.38
CA SER A 235 -15.21 -22.87 23.03
C SER A 235 -14.66 -21.53 22.53
N PHE A 236 -15.51 -20.51 22.53
CA PHE A 236 -15.18 -19.16 22.08
C PHE A 236 -15.12 -18.19 23.25
N GLU A 237 -14.08 -17.37 23.33
CA GLU A 237 -13.92 -16.33 24.35
C GLU A 237 -13.42 -15.04 23.71
N ILE A 238 -13.91 -13.88 24.18
CA ILE A 238 -13.29 -12.58 23.91
C ILE A 238 -12.34 -12.26 25.06
N ILE A 239 -11.06 -12.11 24.73
CA ILE A 239 -10.03 -11.69 25.65
C ILE A 239 -9.93 -10.17 25.58
N THR A 240 -10.09 -9.50 26.73
CA THR A 240 -9.97 -8.05 26.82
C THR A 240 -8.52 -7.61 26.62
N GLN A 241 -8.33 -6.36 26.23
CA GLN A 241 -7.02 -5.78 25.92
C GLN A 241 -6.00 -6.00 27.05
N GLU A 242 -6.42 -5.87 28.32
CA GLU A 242 -5.57 -5.97 29.51
C GLU A 242 -5.06 -7.40 29.73
N ARG A 243 -5.78 -8.41 29.22
CA ARG A 243 -5.44 -9.83 29.34
C ARG A 243 -4.58 -10.34 28.18
N ILE A 244 -4.43 -9.57 27.10
CA ILE A 244 -3.64 -9.96 25.93
C ILE A 244 -2.17 -10.24 26.26
N PRO A 245 -1.45 -9.41 27.05
CA PRO A 245 -0.05 -9.65 27.36
C PRO A 245 0.21 -11.04 27.97
N ALA A 246 -0.72 -11.56 28.77
CA ALA A 246 -0.59 -12.87 29.41
C ALA A 246 -0.68 -14.05 28.42
N ILE A 247 -1.35 -13.87 27.28
CA ILE A 247 -1.55 -14.93 26.27
C ILE A 247 -0.70 -14.74 25.00
N LEU A 248 0.04 -13.62 24.88
CA LEU A 248 0.91 -13.34 23.73
C LEU A 248 1.83 -14.51 23.34
N PRO A 249 2.51 -15.21 24.27
CA PRO A 249 3.37 -16.34 23.91
C PRO A 249 2.59 -17.47 23.20
N GLU A 250 1.35 -17.71 23.63
CA GLU A 250 0.48 -18.71 23.02
C GLU A 250 -0.01 -18.26 21.63
N LEU A 251 -0.41 -17.00 21.50
CA LEU A 251 -0.78 -16.42 20.20
C LEU A 251 0.38 -16.47 19.21
N LYS A 252 1.60 -16.19 19.69
CA LYS A 252 2.83 -16.27 18.89
C LYS A 252 3.07 -17.68 18.37
N ARG A 253 2.92 -18.70 19.22
CA ARG A 253 3.04 -20.11 18.81
C ARG A 253 2.05 -20.47 17.70
N ILE A 254 0.79 -20.05 17.83
CA ILE A 254 -0.24 -20.28 16.81
C ILE A 254 0.12 -19.57 15.50
N SER A 255 0.55 -18.31 15.61
CA SER A 255 0.98 -17.48 14.50
C SER A 255 2.14 -18.11 13.72
N ASP A 256 3.19 -18.53 14.41
CA ASP A 256 4.38 -19.12 13.81
C ASP A 256 4.05 -20.47 13.14
N ALA A 257 3.23 -21.31 13.79
CA ALA A 257 2.76 -22.57 13.21
C ALA A 257 1.91 -22.36 11.94
N TRP A 258 1.03 -21.35 11.95
CA TRP A 258 0.20 -21.01 10.79
C TRP A 258 1.05 -20.51 9.61
N LEU A 259 2.06 -19.66 9.86
CA LEU A 259 2.97 -19.17 8.82
C LEU A 259 3.81 -20.31 8.21
N ALA A 260 4.30 -21.22 9.05
CA ALA A 260 5.06 -22.39 8.61
C ALA A 260 4.23 -23.31 7.71
N GLU A 261 3.01 -23.65 8.13
CA GLU A 261 2.08 -24.49 7.36
C GLU A 261 1.70 -23.86 6.01
N LYS A 262 1.48 -22.54 6.00
CA LYS A 262 1.17 -21.80 4.76
C LYS A 262 2.39 -21.51 3.90
N ASN A 263 3.60 -21.91 4.33
CA ASN A 263 4.88 -21.60 3.70
C ASN A 263 4.98 -20.12 3.28
N THR A 264 4.57 -19.23 4.18
CA THR A 264 4.45 -17.80 3.90
C THR A 264 5.13 -16.96 4.97
N ARG A 265 5.38 -15.69 4.65
CA ARG A 265 5.97 -14.71 5.57
C ARG A 265 4.94 -13.69 6.00
N GLU A 266 5.28 -12.94 7.03
CA GLU A 266 4.50 -11.79 7.43
C GLU A 266 4.39 -10.77 6.29
N LYS A 267 3.16 -10.31 6.06
CA LYS A 267 2.86 -9.19 5.16
C LYS A 267 2.77 -7.90 5.97
N GLY A 268 2.65 -6.77 5.30
CA GLY A 268 2.54 -5.47 5.95
C GLY A 268 1.74 -4.49 5.11
N PHE A 269 1.87 -3.20 5.41
CA PHE A 269 1.23 -2.09 4.72
C PHE A 269 -0.30 -2.12 4.80
N SER A 270 -0.95 -2.97 4.01
CA SER A 270 -2.41 -3.15 3.96
C SER A 270 -2.94 -4.29 4.85
N LEU A 271 -2.04 -5.04 5.49
CA LEU A 271 -2.34 -6.17 6.38
C LEU A 271 -1.52 -6.04 7.66
N GLY A 272 -2.09 -6.44 8.79
CA GLY A 272 -1.33 -6.63 10.01
C GLY A 272 -0.35 -7.79 9.96
N PHE A 273 0.66 -7.71 10.83
CA PHE A 273 1.55 -8.82 11.17
C PHE A 273 1.60 -9.02 12.67
N PHE A 274 2.11 -10.17 13.11
CA PHE A 274 2.27 -10.43 14.52
C PHE A 274 3.32 -9.48 15.12
N SER A 275 2.85 -8.47 15.83
CA SER A 275 3.65 -7.55 16.63
C SER A 275 3.03 -7.49 18.01
N GLU A 276 3.83 -7.69 19.04
CA GLU A 276 3.35 -7.68 20.43
C GLU A 276 2.75 -6.31 20.77
N ASP A 277 3.48 -5.22 20.49
CA ASP A 277 3.02 -3.84 20.70
C ASP A 277 1.72 -3.50 19.94
N TYR A 278 1.50 -4.16 18.80
CA TYR A 278 0.30 -3.98 18.01
C TYR A 278 -0.88 -4.75 18.61
N LEU A 279 -0.68 -6.02 18.92
CA LEU A 279 -1.73 -6.91 19.42
C LEU A 279 -2.22 -6.50 20.81
N THR A 280 -1.36 -5.95 21.66
CA THR A 280 -1.76 -5.45 23.00
C THR A 280 -2.63 -4.19 22.95
N ARG A 281 -2.85 -3.60 21.77
CA ARG A 281 -3.75 -2.45 21.57
C ARG A 281 -5.20 -2.85 21.34
N PHE A 282 -5.49 -4.14 21.15
CA PHE A 282 -6.81 -4.62 20.76
C PHE A 282 -7.27 -5.79 21.62
N PRO A 283 -8.58 -5.97 21.85
CA PRO A 283 -9.11 -7.25 22.30
C PRO A 283 -8.92 -8.31 21.21
N ALA A 284 -8.99 -9.58 21.60
CA ALA A 284 -8.89 -10.71 20.68
C ALA A 284 -9.98 -11.74 20.93
N ALA A 285 -10.57 -12.24 19.86
CA ALA A 285 -11.36 -13.46 19.90
C ALA A 285 -10.42 -14.67 19.89
N VAL A 286 -10.67 -15.64 20.76
CA VAL A 286 -9.91 -16.90 20.81
C VAL A 286 -10.86 -18.09 20.74
N VAL A 287 -10.39 -19.17 20.11
CA VAL A 287 -11.03 -20.48 20.21
C VAL A 287 -10.14 -21.40 21.03
N LYS A 288 -10.72 -22.02 22.06
CA LYS A 288 -10.05 -23.01 22.89
C LYS A 288 -10.56 -24.41 22.58
N ARG A 289 -9.69 -25.41 22.70
CA ARG A 289 -10.04 -26.84 22.73
C ARG A 289 -9.21 -27.48 23.84
N GLU A 290 -9.86 -28.19 24.77
CA GLU A 290 -9.20 -28.74 25.97
C GLU A 290 -8.40 -27.66 26.75
N ASP A 291 -9.02 -26.49 26.98
CA ASP A 291 -8.46 -25.31 27.65
C ASP A 291 -7.23 -24.66 27.00
N LYS A 292 -6.79 -25.14 25.83
CA LYS A 292 -5.68 -24.55 25.06
C LYS A 292 -6.20 -23.70 23.91
N ILE A 293 -5.60 -22.54 23.68
CA ILE A 293 -5.93 -21.69 22.54
C ILE A 293 -5.42 -22.36 21.26
N ILE A 294 -6.32 -22.60 20.33
CA ILE A 294 -6.04 -23.20 19.02
C ILE A 294 -6.21 -22.20 17.87
N ALA A 295 -6.86 -21.06 18.11
CA ALA A 295 -7.03 -20.01 17.14
C ALA A 295 -7.25 -18.65 17.81
N PHE A 296 -6.90 -17.58 17.09
CA PHE A 296 -7.18 -16.22 17.51
C PHE A 296 -7.49 -15.31 16.33
N ALA A 297 -8.19 -14.22 16.62
CA ALA A 297 -8.28 -13.05 15.76
C ALA A 297 -8.27 -11.77 16.58
N ASN A 298 -7.42 -10.78 16.23
CA ASN A 298 -7.50 -9.46 16.87
C ASN A 298 -8.67 -8.68 16.28
N ILE A 299 -9.33 -7.90 17.13
CA ILE A 299 -10.59 -7.26 16.82
C ILE A 299 -10.37 -5.76 16.67
N TRP A 300 -10.77 -5.21 15.53
CA TRP A 300 -10.89 -3.77 15.33
C TRP A 300 -12.32 -3.32 15.61
N ALA A 301 -12.44 -2.29 16.42
CA ALA A 301 -13.71 -1.63 16.70
C ALA A 301 -13.71 -0.21 16.10
N GLY A 302 -14.83 0.15 15.46
CA GLY A 302 -15.13 1.50 15.03
C GLY A 302 -15.93 2.27 16.09
N ALA A 303 -15.78 3.58 16.08
CA ALA A 303 -16.47 4.50 16.98
C ALA A 303 -18.00 4.37 16.90
N GLY A 304 -18.66 4.58 18.04
CA GLY A 304 -20.12 4.55 18.13
C GLY A 304 -20.75 3.19 17.82
N LYS A 305 -19.97 2.10 17.91
CA LYS A 305 -20.38 0.74 17.54
C LYS A 305 -20.86 0.64 16.07
N GLU A 306 -20.35 1.52 15.19
CA GLU A 306 -20.75 1.50 13.78
C GLU A 306 -20.26 0.22 13.08
N GLU A 307 -19.03 -0.21 13.33
CA GLU A 307 -18.42 -1.32 12.62
C GLU A 307 -17.47 -2.13 13.52
N LEU A 308 -17.49 -3.45 13.36
CA LEU A 308 -16.52 -4.38 13.88
C LEU A 308 -15.79 -5.05 12.71
N SER A 309 -14.50 -5.32 12.86
CA SER A 309 -13.71 -6.07 11.88
C SER A 309 -12.63 -6.87 12.60
N ILE A 310 -11.92 -7.68 11.84
CA ILE A 310 -10.70 -8.36 12.28
C ILE A 310 -9.56 -8.05 11.31
N ASP A 311 -8.33 -8.28 11.77
CA ASP A 311 -7.13 -8.12 10.94
C ASP A 311 -6.41 -9.45 10.77
N LEU A 312 -5.70 -9.90 11.81
CA LEU A 312 -5.14 -11.24 11.86
C LEU A 312 -6.23 -12.22 12.26
N MET A 313 -6.30 -13.34 11.55
CA MET A 313 -7.03 -14.54 11.96
C MET A 313 -6.15 -15.75 11.69
N ARG A 314 -5.68 -16.40 12.75
CA ARG A 314 -4.73 -17.52 12.65
C ARG A 314 -5.18 -18.67 13.55
N TYR A 315 -4.83 -19.88 13.13
CA TYR A 315 -5.22 -21.11 13.80
C TYR A 315 -4.16 -22.18 13.60
N LEU A 316 -4.10 -23.14 14.52
CA LEU A 316 -3.14 -24.24 14.44
C LEU A 316 -3.44 -25.16 13.25
N PRO A 317 -2.42 -25.77 12.62
CA PRO A 317 -2.61 -26.70 11.50
C PRO A 317 -3.49 -27.91 11.82
N ASP A 318 -3.54 -28.34 13.08
CA ASP A 318 -4.36 -29.46 13.59
C ASP A 318 -5.78 -29.04 14.02
N ALA A 319 -6.18 -27.80 13.74
CA ALA A 319 -7.50 -27.32 14.11
C ALA A 319 -8.61 -28.04 13.31
N PRO A 320 -9.78 -28.27 13.92
CA PRO A 320 -10.84 -29.01 13.25
C PRO A 320 -11.39 -28.29 12.01
N HIS A 321 -11.85 -29.09 11.05
CA HIS A 321 -12.46 -28.55 9.83
C HIS A 321 -13.72 -27.73 10.14
N GLY A 322 -13.76 -26.49 9.66
CA GLY A 322 -14.84 -25.53 9.91
C GLY A 322 -14.54 -24.52 11.03
N LEU A 323 -13.34 -24.55 11.62
CA LEU A 323 -12.95 -23.59 12.66
C LEU A 323 -13.03 -22.12 12.21
N MET A 324 -12.65 -21.82 10.96
CA MET A 324 -12.74 -20.45 10.44
C MET A 324 -14.18 -19.96 10.41
N ASP A 325 -15.11 -20.81 9.94
CA ASP A 325 -16.55 -20.54 9.93
C ASP A 325 -17.05 -20.35 11.36
N TYR A 326 -16.68 -21.24 12.27
CA TYR A 326 -17.02 -21.15 13.69
C TYR A 326 -16.60 -19.79 14.27
N LEU A 327 -15.35 -19.38 14.04
CA LEU A 327 -14.80 -18.13 14.57
C LEU A 327 -15.52 -16.89 14.00
N PHE A 328 -15.74 -16.84 12.68
CA PHE A 328 -16.52 -15.74 12.08
C PHE A 328 -17.96 -15.69 12.57
N ILE A 329 -18.66 -16.83 12.64
CA ILE A 329 -20.04 -16.88 13.12
C ILE A 329 -20.11 -16.39 14.57
N ARG A 330 -19.19 -16.86 15.44
CA ARG A 330 -19.13 -16.43 16.85
C ARG A 330 -18.82 -14.94 16.98
N LEU A 331 -17.89 -14.40 16.19
CA LEU A 331 -17.57 -12.96 16.13
C LEU A 331 -18.76 -12.11 15.69
N ILE A 332 -19.49 -12.53 14.64
CA ILE A 332 -20.69 -11.85 14.14
C ILE A 332 -21.79 -11.84 15.21
N LEU A 333 -22.02 -12.99 15.87
CA LEU A 333 -23.00 -13.10 16.96
C LEU A 333 -22.61 -12.23 18.16
N TRP A 334 -21.33 -12.24 18.55
CA TRP A 334 -20.81 -11.41 19.63
C TRP A 334 -20.96 -9.91 19.28
N GLY A 335 -20.55 -9.49 18.08
CA GLY A 335 -20.71 -8.12 17.63
C GLY A 335 -22.18 -7.67 17.65
N LYS A 336 -23.10 -8.55 17.26
CA LYS A 336 -24.55 -8.30 17.35
C LYS A 336 -25.00 -8.13 18.81
N GLN A 337 -24.55 -9.00 19.71
CA GLN A 337 -24.87 -8.93 21.14
C GLN A 337 -24.35 -7.63 21.77
N GLU A 338 -23.16 -7.19 21.38
CA GLU A 338 -22.59 -5.92 21.79
C GLU A 338 -23.27 -4.71 21.14
N GLY A 339 -24.17 -4.90 20.18
CA GLY A 339 -24.91 -3.81 19.53
C GLY A 339 -24.11 -3.07 18.45
N TYR A 340 -23.14 -3.74 17.82
CA TYR A 340 -22.52 -3.21 16.61
C TYR A 340 -23.49 -3.26 15.44
N LYS A 341 -23.42 -2.27 14.55
CA LYS A 341 -24.27 -2.21 13.36
C LYS A 341 -23.75 -3.10 12.22
N TRP A 342 -22.46 -3.04 11.95
CA TRP A 342 -21.82 -3.76 10.85
C TRP A 342 -20.70 -4.69 11.33
N PHE A 343 -20.54 -5.83 10.66
CA PHE A 343 -19.31 -6.62 10.70
C PHE A 343 -18.66 -6.60 9.31
N ASN A 344 -17.47 -6.02 9.21
CA ASN A 344 -16.69 -5.99 7.98
C ASN A 344 -15.87 -7.29 7.86
N LEU A 345 -16.12 -8.07 6.82
CA LEU A 345 -15.38 -9.30 6.50
C LEU A 345 -14.04 -8.99 5.79
N GLY A 346 -13.74 -7.72 5.56
CA GLY A 346 -12.61 -7.22 4.79
C GLY A 346 -12.82 -7.31 3.28
N MET A 347 -11.78 -6.95 2.54
CA MET A 347 -11.82 -6.86 1.08
C MET A 347 -11.86 -8.22 0.38
N ALA A 348 -12.62 -8.32 -0.70
CA ALA A 348 -12.52 -9.36 -1.72
C ALA A 348 -11.92 -8.74 -3.01
N PRO A 349 -10.65 -9.01 -3.33
CA PRO A 349 -10.02 -8.45 -4.53
C PRO A 349 -10.74 -8.90 -5.81
N LEU A 350 -10.76 -8.02 -6.81
CA LEU A 350 -11.34 -8.23 -8.15
C LEU A 350 -12.84 -8.56 -8.17
N SER A 351 -13.51 -8.50 -7.02
CA SER A 351 -14.93 -8.79 -6.92
C SER A 351 -15.77 -7.63 -7.46
N GLY A 352 -16.89 -7.97 -8.11
CA GLY A 352 -17.77 -6.98 -8.74
C GLY A 352 -17.15 -6.24 -9.94
N LEU A 353 -16.06 -6.76 -10.52
CA LEU A 353 -15.60 -6.36 -11.85
C LEU A 353 -16.49 -7.05 -12.88
N GLU A 354 -17.40 -6.29 -13.50
CA GLU A 354 -18.24 -6.82 -14.57
C GLU A 354 -17.39 -7.03 -15.84
N ASP A 355 -17.38 -8.25 -16.37
CA ASP A 355 -16.72 -8.60 -17.64
C ASP A 355 -17.60 -8.17 -18.82
N ARG A 356 -17.90 -6.87 -18.91
CA ARG A 356 -18.63 -6.30 -20.06
C ARG A 356 -17.64 -6.08 -21.21
N ALA A 357 -18.05 -6.39 -22.44
CA ALA A 357 -17.21 -6.32 -23.65
C ALA A 357 -16.56 -4.94 -23.92
N LEU A 358 -17.11 -3.87 -23.34
CA LEU A 358 -16.61 -2.49 -23.43
C LEU A 358 -15.79 -2.04 -22.21
N ALA A 359 -15.56 -2.92 -21.22
CA ALA A 359 -14.73 -2.60 -20.07
C ALA A 359 -13.29 -2.32 -20.52
N PRO A 360 -12.61 -1.29 -19.95
CA PRO A 360 -11.24 -0.96 -20.34
C PRO A 360 -10.33 -2.19 -20.24
N LEU A 361 -9.43 -2.39 -21.21
CA LEU A 361 -8.46 -3.50 -21.26
C LEU A 361 -7.70 -3.74 -19.92
N TRP A 362 -7.63 -2.71 -19.09
CA TRP A 362 -7.02 -2.74 -17.76
C TRP A 362 -7.75 -3.61 -16.73
N SER A 363 -9.07 -3.83 -16.83
CA SER A 363 -9.77 -4.79 -15.95
C SER A 363 -9.23 -6.22 -16.14
N ARG A 364 -8.85 -6.56 -17.38
CA ARG A 364 -8.29 -7.87 -17.76
C ARG A 364 -6.82 -8.01 -17.33
N LEU A 365 -6.04 -6.93 -17.36
CA LEU A 365 -4.64 -6.89 -16.90
C LEU A 365 -4.51 -6.83 -15.37
N GLY A 366 -5.43 -6.16 -14.66
CA GLY A 366 -5.49 -6.18 -13.20
C GLY A 366 -5.66 -7.60 -12.68
N ALA A 367 -6.56 -8.38 -13.29
CA ALA A 367 -6.69 -9.80 -12.99
C ALA A 367 -5.43 -10.62 -13.32
N PHE A 368 -4.59 -10.19 -14.27
CA PHE A 368 -3.33 -10.87 -14.61
C PHE A 368 -2.23 -10.61 -13.58
N VAL A 369 -2.04 -9.36 -13.15
CA VAL A 369 -1.04 -8.96 -12.14
C VAL A 369 -1.38 -9.56 -10.77
N PHE A 370 -2.66 -9.56 -10.37
CA PHE A 370 -3.09 -10.19 -9.12
C PHE A 370 -3.02 -11.73 -9.16
N ARG A 371 -3.10 -12.35 -10.34
CA ARG A 371 -2.89 -13.80 -10.51
C ARG A 371 -1.42 -14.22 -10.50
N HIS A 372 -0.50 -13.35 -10.89
CA HIS A 372 0.94 -13.64 -10.97
C HIS A 372 1.77 -13.02 -9.84
N GLY A 373 1.19 -12.14 -9.02
CA GLY A 373 1.79 -11.75 -7.75
C GLY A 373 1.72 -12.93 -6.79
N GLU A 374 2.88 -13.50 -6.44
CA GLU A 374 2.96 -14.68 -5.58
C GLU A 374 2.05 -14.54 -4.34
N HIS A 375 1.20 -15.55 -4.12
CA HIS A 375 0.39 -15.72 -2.91
C HIS A 375 -0.55 -14.55 -2.53
N PHE A 376 -1.17 -13.87 -3.50
CA PHE A 376 -2.43 -13.17 -3.21
C PHE A 376 -3.57 -14.19 -3.31
N TYR A 377 -4.23 -14.44 -2.17
CA TYR A 377 -5.28 -15.42 -1.95
C TYR A 377 -6.21 -15.60 -3.16
N ASN A 378 -6.51 -16.86 -3.51
CA ASN A 378 -7.40 -17.24 -4.59
C ASN A 378 -8.72 -16.41 -4.55
N CYS A 379 -8.77 -15.32 -5.34
CA CYS A 379 -9.70 -14.21 -5.11
C CYS A 379 -11.16 -14.60 -5.29
N GLN A 380 -11.44 -15.58 -6.18
CA GLN A 380 -12.78 -16.11 -6.42
C GLN A 380 -13.29 -16.92 -5.22
N GLY A 381 -12.42 -17.71 -4.59
CA GLY A 381 -12.78 -18.50 -3.40
C GLY A 381 -13.08 -17.60 -2.19
N LEU A 382 -12.39 -16.46 -2.06
CA LEU A 382 -12.59 -15.55 -0.93
C LEU A 382 -13.94 -14.84 -0.99
N ARG A 383 -14.40 -14.39 -2.17
CA ARG A 383 -15.74 -13.80 -2.31
C ARG A 383 -16.82 -14.83 -2.01
N GLN A 384 -16.75 -16.01 -2.65
CA GLN A 384 -17.73 -17.08 -2.44
C GLN A 384 -17.79 -17.50 -0.97
N TYR A 385 -16.64 -17.57 -0.30
CA TYR A 385 -16.57 -17.83 1.14
C TYR A 385 -17.32 -16.77 1.95
N LYS A 386 -17.19 -15.48 1.61
CA LYS A 386 -17.85 -14.38 2.33
C LYS A 386 -19.34 -14.28 2.02
N GLU A 387 -19.75 -14.67 0.82
CA GLU A 387 -21.15 -14.63 0.37
C GLU A 387 -22.09 -15.39 1.30
N LYS A 388 -21.62 -16.47 1.93
CA LYS A 388 -22.42 -17.26 2.87
C LYS A 388 -22.97 -16.47 4.05
N PHE A 389 -22.40 -15.30 4.37
CA PHE A 389 -22.87 -14.42 5.45
C PHE A 389 -23.89 -13.37 4.99
N ASP A 390 -24.27 -13.37 3.70
CA ASP A 390 -25.09 -12.37 3.03
C ASP A 390 -24.60 -10.92 3.25
N PRO A 391 -23.34 -10.59 2.89
CA PRO A 391 -22.80 -9.26 3.08
C PRO A 391 -23.34 -8.27 2.04
N GLU A 392 -23.45 -7.00 2.44
CA GLU A 392 -23.52 -5.88 1.51
C GLU A 392 -22.14 -5.55 0.97
N TRP A 393 -22.00 -5.57 -0.36
CA TRP A 393 -20.73 -5.33 -1.05
C TRP A 393 -20.53 -3.84 -1.32
N LYS A 394 -19.48 -3.25 -0.74
CA LYS A 394 -19.06 -1.85 -0.98
C LYS A 394 -17.81 -1.79 -1.86
N PRO A 395 -17.82 -1.06 -2.98
CA PRO A 395 -16.67 -1.01 -3.89
C PRO A 395 -15.49 -0.23 -3.28
N LYS A 396 -14.29 -0.75 -3.58
CA LYS A 396 -13.00 -0.17 -3.22
C LYS A 396 -12.20 0.15 -4.46
N TYR A 397 -11.54 1.31 -4.45
CA TYR A 397 -10.84 1.84 -5.60
C TYR A 397 -9.36 2.12 -5.30
N LEU A 398 -8.59 2.16 -6.38
CA LEU A 398 -7.27 2.78 -6.42
C LEU A 398 -7.42 4.12 -7.13
N ALA A 399 -7.18 5.22 -6.41
CA ALA A 399 -7.04 6.54 -7.02
C ALA A 399 -5.57 6.77 -7.39
N TYR A 400 -5.27 7.11 -8.64
CA TYR A 400 -3.91 7.23 -9.14
C TYR A 400 -3.81 8.22 -10.31
N PRO A 401 -2.61 8.64 -10.77
CA PRO A 401 -2.48 9.69 -11.78
C PRO A 401 -2.94 9.31 -13.21
N GLY A 402 -3.35 8.07 -13.43
CA GLY A 402 -3.75 7.58 -14.75
C GLY A 402 -2.59 7.12 -15.65
N GLY A 403 -2.96 6.75 -16.87
CA GLY A 403 -2.03 6.35 -17.94
C GLY A 403 -1.26 5.05 -17.65
N PHE A 404 -0.10 4.90 -18.29
CA PHE A 404 0.74 3.70 -18.24
C PHE A 404 1.48 3.47 -16.90
N SER A 405 1.17 4.26 -15.87
CA SER A 405 1.80 4.14 -14.54
C SER A 405 1.24 2.96 -13.72
N LEU A 406 0.01 2.51 -14.03
CA LEU A 406 -0.73 1.54 -13.22
C LEU A 406 0.01 0.22 -12.96
N PRO A 407 0.59 -0.49 -13.96
CA PRO A 407 1.29 -1.75 -13.69
C PRO A 407 2.45 -1.59 -12.72
N ARG A 408 3.18 -0.46 -12.82
CA ARG A 408 4.28 -0.15 -11.91
C ARG A 408 3.77 0.21 -10.52
N ILE A 409 2.66 0.95 -10.43
CA ILE A 409 2.02 1.27 -9.15
C ILE A 409 1.57 -0.01 -8.44
N LEU A 410 0.91 -0.94 -9.13
CA LEU A 410 0.49 -2.23 -8.57
C LEU A 410 1.69 -3.07 -8.11
N ALA A 411 2.77 -3.11 -8.88
CA ALA A 411 4.00 -3.80 -8.48
C ALA A 411 4.63 -3.17 -7.21
N ASN A 412 4.63 -1.84 -7.12
CA ASN A 412 5.14 -1.11 -5.95
C ASN A 412 4.23 -1.37 -4.72
N ILE A 413 2.90 -1.41 -4.89
CA ILE A 413 1.95 -1.79 -3.82
C ILE A 413 2.23 -3.22 -3.35
N ALA A 414 2.38 -4.17 -4.28
CA ALA A 414 2.69 -5.55 -3.94
C ALA A 414 4.02 -5.69 -3.17
N SER A 415 5.03 -4.89 -3.52
CA SER A 415 6.32 -4.80 -2.80
C SER A 415 6.16 -4.27 -1.37
N LEU A 416 5.35 -3.22 -1.17
CA LEU A 416 5.03 -2.73 0.18
C LEU A 416 4.30 -3.77 1.02
N ILE A 417 3.31 -4.46 0.43
CA ILE A 417 2.54 -5.50 1.13
C ILE A 417 3.43 -6.70 1.48
N SER A 418 4.37 -7.08 0.61
CA SER A 418 5.33 -8.16 0.89
C SER A 418 6.48 -7.74 1.83
N ARG A 419 6.50 -6.48 2.29
CA ARG A 419 7.53 -5.88 3.15
C ARG A 419 8.94 -5.86 2.53
N GLY A 420 9.05 -5.97 1.20
CA GLY A 420 10.31 -5.92 0.46
C GLY A 420 11.37 -6.97 0.87
N LEU A 421 12.61 -6.79 0.39
CA LEU A 421 13.76 -7.67 0.71
C LEU A 421 14.22 -7.59 2.18
N ALA A 422 13.70 -6.63 2.98
CA ALA A 422 14.06 -6.47 4.39
C ALA A 422 13.62 -7.66 5.27
N GLY A 423 12.63 -8.45 4.82
CA GLY A 423 12.27 -9.72 5.43
C GLY A 423 13.32 -10.85 5.23
N ILE A 424 14.44 -10.59 4.56
CA ILE A 424 15.56 -11.54 4.40
C ILE A 424 16.62 -11.36 5.51
N ILE A 425 16.71 -10.19 6.14
CA ILE A 425 17.85 -9.83 7.00
C ILE A 425 17.52 -9.93 8.50
N THR A 426 16.24 -10.05 8.87
CA THR A 426 15.84 -10.40 10.24
C THR A 426 15.50 -11.89 10.31
N LYS A 427 16.55 -12.70 10.40
CA LYS A 427 16.47 -14.11 10.77
C LYS A 427 17.42 -14.38 11.92
#